data_AF-A0A2J4PY54-F1
#
_entry.id   AF-A0A2J4PY54-F1
#
_cell.length_a   1.000
_cell.length_b   1.000
_cell.length_c   1.000
_cell.angle_alpha   90.00
_cell.angle_beta   90.00
_cell.angle_gamma   90.00
#
_symmetry.space_group_name_H-M   'P 1'
#
loop_
_entity.id
_entity.type
_entity.pdbx_description
1 polymer ?
#
loop_
_entity_poly.entity_id
_entity_poly.type
_entity_poly.pdbx_seq_one_letter_code
_entity_poly.pdbx_strand_id
1 'polypeptide(L)'
;MVDIHLSLSDRIRYYWPNPRIRQSVEKLIANLTETKLPLGLISQYMPVQFERLSLNELAAVPHDLILDKIQDVLRTYRYGCSSEIA
;
A
#
# COMPACT_ATOMS: atom_id res chain seq x y z
N MET A 1 7.02 -19.82 -9.90
CA MET A 1 6.76 -18.39 -10.24
C MET A 1 5.88 -17.69 -9.19
N VAL A 2 5.03 -18.42 -8.46
CA VAL A 2 4.23 -17.88 -7.33
C VAL A 2 5.12 -17.33 -6.20
N ASP A 3 6.21 -18.03 -5.85
CA ASP A 3 7.03 -17.70 -4.68
C ASP A 3 7.75 -16.35 -4.76
N ILE A 4 8.10 -15.90 -5.97
CA ILE A 4 8.79 -14.62 -6.17
C ILE A 4 7.91 -13.44 -5.72
N HIS A 5 6.59 -13.58 -5.85
CA HIS A 5 5.65 -12.50 -5.62
C HIS A 5 4.87 -12.65 -4.31
N LEU A 6 4.54 -13.88 -3.91
CA LEU A 6 3.57 -14.14 -2.83
C LEU A 6 4.16 -14.87 -1.63
N SER A 7 5.43 -15.29 -1.66
CA SER A 7 6.06 -15.93 -0.50
C SER A 7 6.19 -14.95 0.66
N LEU A 8 5.78 -15.39 1.86
CA LEU A 8 5.92 -14.63 3.11
C LEU A 8 7.39 -14.34 3.49
N SER A 9 8.35 -15.03 2.85
CA SER A 9 9.78 -14.73 3.01
C SER A 9 10.19 -13.40 2.36
N ASP A 10 9.34 -12.80 1.53
CA ASP A 10 9.49 -11.46 0.95
C ASP A 10 10.86 -11.22 0.29
N ARG A 11 11.35 -12.19 -0.48
CA ARG A 11 12.68 -12.09 -1.13
C ARG A 11 12.72 -10.99 -2.20
N ILE A 12 11.56 -10.49 -2.65
CA ILE A 12 11.46 -9.35 -3.56
C ILE A 12 12.01 -8.05 -2.95
N ARG A 13 12.02 -7.90 -1.61
CA ARG A 13 12.51 -6.67 -0.95
C ARG A 13 13.93 -6.26 -1.34
N TYR A 14 14.79 -7.24 -1.63
CA TYR A 14 16.18 -7.00 -2.02
C TYR A 14 16.32 -6.39 -3.41
N TYR A 15 15.26 -6.38 -4.20
CA TYR A 15 15.26 -5.90 -5.58
C TYR A 15 14.77 -4.45 -5.70
N TRP A 16 14.14 -3.86 -4.68
CA TRP A 16 13.71 -2.45 -4.71
C TRP A 16 14.83 -1.45 -5.04
N PRO A 17 16.08 -1.61 -4.56
CA PRO A 17 17.18 -0.71 -4.92
C PRO A 17 17.66 -0.84 -6.37
N ASN A 18 17.23 -1.87 -7.11
CA ASN A 18 17.65 -2.07 -8.49
C ASN A 18 17.18 -0.88 -9.37
N PRO A 19 18.08 -0.23 -10.13
CA PRO A 19 17.74 0.97 -10.90
C PRO A 19 16.57 0.78 -11.87
N ARG A 20 16.50 -0.37 -12.54
CA ARG A 20 15.42 -0.67 -13.49
C ARG A 20 14.06 -0.74 -12.78
N ILE A 21 14.03 -1.35 -11.60
CA ILE A 21 12.82 -1.51 -10.80
C ILE A 21 12.40 -0.17 -10.23
N ARG A 22 13.33 0.55 -9.60
CA ARG A 22 13.08 1.88 -9.03
C ARG A 22 12.48 2.84 -10.06
N GLN A 23 13.09 2.95 -11.24
CA GLN A 23 12.58 3.82 -12.32
C GLN A 23 11.19 3.38 -12.81
N SER A 24 10.93 2.07 -12.91
CA SER A 24 9.62 1.57 -13.32
C SER A 24 8.52 1.89 -12.31
N VAL A 25 8.84 1.86 -11.00
CA VAL A 25 7.92 2.17 -9.91
C VAL A 25 7.67 3.68 -9.85
N GLU A 26 8.72 4.49 -9.93
CA GLU A 26 8.60 5.96 -9.99
C GLU A 26 7.71 6.39 -11.17
N LYS A 27 7.91 5.79 -12.36
CA LYS A 27 7.06 6.03 -13.53
C LYS A 27 5.61 5.61 -13.29
N LEU A 28 5.38 4.45 -12.67
CA LEU A 28 4.04 3.98 -12.33
C LEU A 28 3.33 4.97 -11.39
N ILE A 29 4.00 5.41 -10.32
CA ILE A 29 3.43 6.35 -9.37
C ILE A 29 3.12 7.70 -10.02
N ALA A 30 4.02 8.21 -10.87
CA ALA A 30 3.78 9.44 -11.62
C ALA A 30 2.52 9.34 -12.49
N ASN A 31 2.40 8.29 -13.30
CA ASN A 31 1.23 8.05 -14.15
C ASN A 31 -0.08 7.95 -13.34
N LEU A 32 -0.04 7.27 -12.18
CA LEU A 32 -1.21 7.12 -11.32
C LEU A 32 -1.58 8.41 -10.57
N THR A 33 -0.62 9.31 -10.36
CA THR A 33 -0.86 10.61 -9.70
C THR A 33 -1.53 11.60 -10.65
N GLU A 34 -1.26 11.51 -11.96
CA GLU A 34 -1.85 12.37 -12.99
C GLU A 34 -3.31 11.98 -13.34
N THR A 35 -3.82 10.86 -12.81
CA THR A 35 -5.17 10.38 -13.08
C THR A 35 -6.01 10.30 -11.81
N LYS A 36 -7.32 10.51 -11.93
CA LYS A 36 -8.24 10.27 -10.84
C LYS A 36 -8.52 8.77 -10.75
N LEU A 37 -8.03 8.12 -9.69
CA LEU A 37 -8.22 6.70 -9.46
C LEU A 37 -9.73 6.36 -9.31
N PRO A 38 -10.29 5.47 -10.16
CA PRO A 38 -11.67 5.04 -10.02
C PRO A 38 -11.88 4.27 -8.71
N LEU A 39 -12.88 4.67 -7.92
CA LEU A 39 -13.17 4.05 -6.62
C LEU A 39 -13.48 2.55 -6.72
N GLY A 40 -14.13 2.11 -7.81
CA GLY A 40 -14.39 0.68 -8.04
C GLY A 40 -13.10 -0.16 -8.19
N LEU A 41 -12.04 0.41 -8.77
CA LEU A 41 -10.75 -0.27 -8.86
C LEU A 41 -10.04 -0.30 -7.50
N ILE A 42 -10.15 0.75 -6.71
CA ILE A 42 -9.62 0.75 -5.33
C ILE A 42 -10.36 -0.30 -4.50
N SER A 43 -11.68 -0.39 -4.59
CA SER A 43 -12.47 -1.44 -3.93
C SER A 43 -12.02 -2.85 -4.34
N GLN A 44 -11.70 -3.07 -5.61
CA GLN A 44 -11.28 -4.38 -6.13
C GLN A 44 -9.87 -4.80 -5.68
N TYR A 45 -8.92 -3.86 -5.62
CA TYR A 45 -7.49 -4.18 -5.40
C TYR A 45 -6.95 -3.77 -4.02
N MET A 46 -7.60 -2.83 -3.35
CA MET A 46 -7.23 -2.29 -2.04
C MET A 46 -8.46 -2.11 -1.14
N PRO A 47 -9.21 -3.19 -0.83
CA PRO A 47 -10.51 -3.10 -0.15
C PRO A 47 -10.46 -2.41 1.22
N VAL A 48 -9.41 -2.64 2.01
CA VAL A 48 -9.23 -1.99 3.33
C VAL A 48 -9.05 -0.48 3.18
N GLN A 49 -8.30 -0.04 2.18
CA GLN A 49 -8.09 1.39 1.89
C GLN A 49 -9.39 2.03 1.38
N PHE A 50 -10.20 1.29 0.62
CA PHE A 50 -11.51 1.75 0.16
C PHE A 50 -12.47 2.02 1.32
N GLU A 51 -12.48 1.20 2.36
CA GLU A 51 -13.27 1.45 3.57
C GLU A 51 -12.86 2.77 4.25
N ARG A 52 -11.56 3.07 4.33
CA ARG A 52 -11.07 4.34 4.89
C ARG A 52 -11.39 5.55 4.02
N LEU A 53 -11.38 5.37 2.70
CA LEU A 53 -11.80 6.40 1.75
C LEU A 53 -13.28 6.76 1.92
N SER A 54 -14.15 5.76 2.13
CA SER A 54 -15.59 5.99 2.32
C SER A 54 -15.90 6.73 3.63
N LEU A 55 -15.02 6.60 4.63
CA LEU A 55 -15.05 7.33 5.89
C LEU A 55 -14.33 8.70 5.83
N ASN A 56 -13.75 9.08 4.69
CA ASN A 56 -12.91 10.28 4.52
C ASN A 56 -11.66 10.33 5.43
N GLU A 57 -11.16 9.18 5.86
CA GLU A 57 -9.94 9.05 6.68
C GLU A 57 -8.66 8.93 5.84
N LEU A 58 -8.81 8.74 4.53
CA LEU A 58 -7.72 8.53 3.56
C LEU A 58 -8.01 9.32 2.28
N ALA A 59 -6.98 9.72 1.55
CA ALA A 59 -7.12 10.30 0.21
C ALA A 59 -6.78 9.26 -0.87
N ALA A 60 -7.45 9.33 -2.02
CA ALA A 60 -7.22 8.42 -3.15
C ALA A 60 -5.94 8.77 -3.95
N VAL A 61 -4.84 9.04 -3.24
CA VAL A 61 -3.53 9.39 -3.77
C VAL A 61 -2.64 8.14 -3.71
N PRO A 62 -1.92 7.76 -4.79
CA PRO A 62 -1.14 6.52 -4.82
C PRO A 62 -0.16 6.36 -3.66
N HIS A 63 0.50 7.44 -3.26
CA HIS A 63 1.46 7.42 -2.15
C HIS A 63 0.77 7.18 -0.80
N ASP A 64 -0.36 7.83 -0.56
CA ASP A 64 -1.13 7.68 0.69
C ASP A 64 -1.70 6.26 0.81
N LEU A 65 -2.15 5.66 -0.30
CA LEU A 65 -2.61 4.27 -0.35
C LEU A 65 -1.49 3.28 0.03
N ILE A 66 -0.27 3.51 -0.44
CA ILE A 66 0.90 2.68 -0.09
C ILE A 66 1.23 2.81 1.39
N LEU A 67 1.29 4.05 1.90
CA LEU A 67 1.59 4.31 3.30
C LEU A 67 0.53 3.71 4.23
N ASP A 68 -0.75 3.86 3.90
CA ASP A 68 -1.84 3.30 4.68
C ASP A 68 -1.79 1.76 4.73
N LYS A 69 -1.32 1.12 3.64
CA LYS A 69 -1.11 -0.34 3.63
C LYS A 69 0.03 -0.78 4.54
N ILE A 70 1.10 0.01 4.63
CA ILE A 70 2.19 -0.22 5.59
C ILE A 70 1.67 0.01 7.02
N GLN A 71 0.87 1.05 7.22
CA GLN A 71 0.28 1.38 8.52
C GLN A 71 -0.66 0.29 9.04
N ASP A 72 -1.31 -0.52 8.20
CA ASP A 72 -2.08 -1.69 8.65
C ASP A 72 -1.23 -2.62 9.54
N VAL A 73 -0.01 -2.93 9.12
CA VAL A 73 0.91 -3.76 9.89
C VAL A 73 1.31 -3.05 11.18
N LEU A 74 1.65 -1.75 11.09
CA LEU A 74 2.07 -0.96 12.26
C LEU A 74 0.95 -0.80 13.30
N ARG A 75 -0.32 -0.71 12.88
CA ARG A 75 -1.47 -0.64 13.78
C ARG A 75 -1.61 -1.92 14.62
N THR A 76 -1.30 -3.09 14.05
CA THR A 76 -1.27 -4.36 14.79
C THR A 76 -0.17 -4.37 15.85
N TYR A 77 1.03 -3.89 15.52
CA TYR A 77 2.11 -3.72 16.51
C TYR A 77 1.70 -2.72 17.60
N ARG A 78 1.12 -1.57 17.23
CA ARG A 78 0.62 -0.57 18.18
C ARG A 78 -0.40 -1.18 19.13
N TYR A 79 -1.34 -1.98 18.65
CA TYR A 79 -2.32 -2.67 19.49
C TYR A 79 -1.66 -3.61 20.50
N GLY A 80 -0.64 -4.37 20.10
CA GLY A 80 0.09 -5.26 21.01
C GLY A 80 1.03 -4.55 22.00
N CYS A 81 1.51 -3.35 21.66
CA CYS A 81 2.46 -2.60 22.48
C CYS A 81 1.84 -1.52 23.36
N SER A 82 0.63 -1.06 23.06
CA SER A 82 -0.04 0.00 23.82
C SER A 82 -0.94 -0.63 24.87
N SER A 83 -0.67 -0.36 26.15
CA SER A 83 -1.47 -0.86 27.29
C SER A 83 -2.78 -0.09 27.50
N GLU A 84 -3.04 0.94 26.70
CA GLU A 84 -4.26 1.72 26.79
C GLU A 84 -5.34 1.13 25.88
N ILE A 85 -6.27 0.44 26.54
CA ILE A 85 -7.65 0.30 26.07
C ILE A 85 -8.19 1.73 25.97
N ALA A 86 -8.41 2.20 24.75
CA ALA A 86 -9.32 3.31 24.49
C ALA A 86 -10.75 2.77 24.42
#